data_AF-A0A3M1MIR8-F1
#
_entry.id   AF-A0A3M1MIR8-F1
#
_cell.length_a   1.000
_cell.length_b   1.000
_cell.length_c   1.000
_cell.angle_alpha   90.00
_cell.angle_beta   90.00
_cell.angle_gamma   90.00
#
_symmetry.space_group_name_H-M   'P 1'
#
loop_
_entity.id
_entity.type
_entity.pdbx_description
1 polymer ?
#
loop_
_entity_poly.entity_id
_entity_poly.type
_entity_poly.pdbx_seq_one_letter_code
_entity_poly.pdbx_strand_id
1 'polypeptide(L)'
;MSSAPNAAAGAPRRARLHHRSLAAAGLWLPPLAFLLVFYAWPLTRILVLSFARQEAGAPLWEVLFSARTLHVLGFTVGQAALSTLLTLALGLPGAYLLSHYDFRGKGLFRALTGVPFVMPTLVVAAAFNALLGPRGWLNLGLMSLLHLD
;
A
#
# COMPACT_ATOMS: atom_id res chain seq x y z
N MET A 1 50.30 -52.65 -12.52
CA MET A 1 50.67 -52.51 -11.09
C MET A 1 51.19 -51.11 -10.87
N SER A 2 50.76 -50.48 -9.77
CA SER A 2 51.19 -49.17 -9.24
C SER A 2 50.88 -47.95 -10.11
N SER A 3 50.30 -46.86 -9.62
CA SER A 3 49.98 -46.44 -8.25
C SER A 3 49.05 -45.23 -8.35
N ALA A 4 48.18 -45.08 -7.35
CA ALA A 4 47.03 -44.19 -7.30
C ALA A 4 47.39 -42.70 -7.04
N PRO A 5 46.50 -41.89 -6.43
CA PRO A 5 45.65 -40.90 -7.08
C PRO A 5 46.10 -39.46 -6.75
N ASN A 6 45.86 -38.49 -7.65
CA ASN A 6 46.11 -37.09 -7.31
C ASN A 6 44.94 -36.53 -6.46
N ALA A 7 45.04 -36.74 -5.15
CA ALA A 7 44.26 -36.07 -4.13
C ALA A 7 44.77 -34.62 -3.95
N ALA A 8 44.37 -33.72 -4.84
CA ALA A 8 44.61 -32.29 -4.67
C ALA A 8 43.41 -31.63 -3.97
N ALA A 9 43.46 -31.70 -2.63
CA ALA A 9 43.08 -30.64 -1.70
C ALA A 9 41.87 -29.76 -2.06
N GLY A 10 40.69 -30.14 -1.55
CA GLY A 10 39.56 -29.23 -1.40
C GLY A 10 39.90 -28.10 -0.43
N ALA A 11 40.27 -26.94 -0.97
CA ALA A 11 40.39 -25.70 -0.19
C ALA A 11 39.03 -25.32 0.44
N PRO A 12 39.01 -24.68 1.62
CA PRO A 12 37.78 -24.46 2.39
C PRO A 12 36.86 -23.43 1.70
N ARG A 13 35.90 -23.92 0.91
CA ARG A 13 34.81 -23.11 0.30
C ARG A 13 33.98 -22.32 1.32
N ARG A 14 34.05 -22.66 2.61
CA ARG A 14 33.26 -22.04 3.69
C ARG A 14 33.70 -20.61 4.05
N ALA A 15 34.99 -20.28 3.97
CA ALA A 15 35.50 -18.96 4.39
C ALA A 15 35.06 -17.81 3.47
N ARG A 16 34.90 -18.06 2.15
CA ARG A 16 34.47 -17.04 1.17
C ARG A 16 32.98 -16.69 1.26
N LEU A 17 32.16 -17.57 1.82
CA LEU A 17 30.71 -17.36 1.95
C LEU A 17 30.39 -16.37 3.08
N HIS A 18 31.11 -16.45 4.21
CA HIS A 18 30.94 -15.52 5.34
C HIS A 18 31.40 -14.09 5.01
N HIS A 19 32.47 -13.92 4.24
CA HIS A 19 32.91 -12.57 3.86
C HIS A 19 31.92 -11.89 2.90
N ARG A 20 31.25 -12.67 2.05
CA ARG A 20 30.16 -12.21 1.18
C ARG A 20 28.87 -11.91 1.95
N SER A 21 28.54 -12.65 3.02
CA SER A 21 27.36 -12.35 3.83
C SER A 21 27.54 -11.10 4.69
N LEU A 22 28.75 -10.83 5.19
CA LEU A 22 29.07 -9.59 5.91
C LEU A 22 29.11 -8.37 4.97
N ALA A 23 29.65 -8.53 3.76
CA ALA A 23 29.60 -7.49 2.73
C ALA A 23 28.16 -7.23 2.24
N ALA A 24 27.34 -8.28 2.09
CA ALA A 24 25.93 -8.15 1.77
C ALA A 24 25.11 -7.53 2.91
N ALA A 25 25.42 -7.84 4.18
CA ALA A 25 24.80 -7.20 5.34
C ALA A 25 25.14 -5.72 5.42
N GLY A 26 26.37 -5.33 5.05
CA GLY A 26 26.78 -3.93 4.95
C GLY A 26 25.97 -3.12 3.94
N LEU A 27 25.45 -3.75 2.88
CA LEU A 27 24.61 -3.09 1.87
C LEU A 27 23.21 -2.72 2.41
N TRP A 28 22.73 -3.40 3.44
CA TRP A 28 21.45 -3.11 4.09
C TRP A 28 21.53 -2.00 5.14
N LEU A 29 22.74 -1.63 5.59
CA LEU A 29 22.91 -0.61 6.62
C LEU A 29 22.36 0.76 6.20
N PRO A 30 22.61 1.30 4.98
CA PRO A 30 22.10 2.62 4.62
C PRO A 30 20.57 2.69 4.51
N PRO A 31 19.85 1.76 3.83
CA PRO A 31 18.38 1.77 3.82
C PRO A 31 17.79 1.62 5.21
N LEU A 32 18.38 0.77 6.05
CA LEU A 32 17.89 0.52 7.40
C LEU A 32 18.12 1.73 8.30
N ALA A 33 19.29 2.36 8.24
CA ALA A 33 19.57 3.61 8.94
C ALA A 33 18.62 4.73 8.48
N PHE A 34 18.35 4.83 7.17
CA PHE A 34 17.37 5.77 6.64
C PHE A 34 15.97 5.54 7.23
N LEU A 35 15.46 4.30 7.20
CA LEU A 35 14.16 3.97 7.79
C LEU A 35 14.13 4.23 9.30
N LEU A 36 15.20 3.93 10.02
CA LEU A 36 15.27 4.18 11.46
C LEU A 36 15.21 5.68 11.77
N VAL A 37 15.96 6.51 11.04
CA VAL A 37 16.04 7.95 11.30
C VAL A 37 14.83 8.71 10.80
N PHE A 38 14.31 8.39 9.60
CA PHE A 38 13.25 9.17 8.96
C PHE A 38 11.84 8.61 9.17
N TYR A 39 11.70 7.33 9.49
CA TYR A 39 10.40 6.71 9.75
C TYR A 39 10.23 6.31 11.21
N ALA A 40 11.12 5.45 11.74
CA ALA A 40 10.96 4.89 13.08
C ALA A 40 11.09 5.98 14.15
N TRP A 41 12.08 6.88 14.03
CA TRP A 41 12.29 7.93 15.01
C TRP A 41 11.10 8.90 15.13
N PRO A 42 10.57 9.53 14.07
CA PRO A 42 9.36 10.35 14.18
C PRO A 42 8.17 9.59 14.74
N LEU A 43 7.96 8.34 14.31
CA LEU A 43 6.87 7.49 14.79
C LEU A 43 6.98 7.25 16.30
N THR A 44 8.16 6.87 16.79
CA THR A 44 8.41 6.68 18.23
C THR A 44 8.23 7.99 19.00
N ARG A 45 8.65 9.13 18.46
CA ARG A 45 8.43 10.44 19.10
C ARG A 45 6.95 10.78 19.23
N ILE A 46 6.14 10.50 18.20
CA ILE A 46 4.69 10.69 18.25
C ILE A 46 4.06 9.76 19.30
N LEU A 47 4.50 8.51 19.39
CA LEU A 47 4.02 7.56 20.39
C LEU A 47 4.34 8.06 21.80
N VAL A 48 5.60 8.36 22.10
CA VAL A 48 6.02 8.87 23.42
C VAL A 48 5.28 10.15 23.79
N LEU A 49 5.10 11.09 22.85
CA LEU A 49 4.32 12.31 23.09
C LEU A 49 2.84 12.02 23.39
N SER A 50 2.27 11.00 22.76
CA SER A 50 0.88 10.58 22.99
C SER A 50 0.68 9.99 24.39
N PHE A 51 1.64 9.19 24.89
CA PHE A 51 1.63 8.65 26.25
C PHE A 51 2.04 9.67 27.33
N ALA A 52 2.99 10.57 27.03
CA ALA A 52 3.44 11.58 27.99
C ALA A 52 2.37 12.65 28.30
N ARG A 53 1.44 12.90 27.36
CA ARG A 53 0.28 13.78 27.59
C ARG A 53 -0.80 13.15 28.47
N GLN A 54 -0.70 11.85 28.76
CA GLN A 54 -1.72 11.09 29.45
C GLN A 54 -1.81 11.40 30.95
N GLU A 55 -0.76 11.98 31.55
CA GLU A 55 -0.81 12.48 32.93
C GLU A 55 -1.61 13.80 33.08
N ALA A 56 -1.96 14.46 31.97
CA ALA A 56 -2.69 15.73 31.94
C ALA A 56 -4.07 15.66 31.26
N GLY A 57 -4.57 14.48 30.87
CA GLY A 57 -5.83 14.30 30.13
C GLY A 57 -6.52 12.96 30.38
N ALA A 58 -7.63 12.69 29.66
CA ALA A 58 -8.36 11.43 29.76
C ALA A 58 -7.48 10.23 29.37
N PRO A 59 -7.60 9.07 30.05
CA PRO A 59 -6.85 7.86 29.71
C PRO A 59 -7.02 7.45 28.24
N LEU A 60 -5.96 6.93 27.61
CA LEU A 60 -6.01 6.43 26.23
C LEU A 60 -7.16 5.45 25.98
N TRP A 61 -7.49 4.62 26.97
CA TRP A 61 -8.59 3.66 26.86
C TRP A 61 -9.95 4.36 26.71
N GLU A 62 -10.19 5.48 27.38
CA GLU A 62 -11.44 6.25 27.24
C GLU A 62 -11.56 6.85 25.84
N VAL A 63 -10.45 7.33 25.27
CA VAL A 63 -10.43 7.88 23.91
C VAL A 63 -10.65 6.78 22.88
N LEU A 64 -9.99 5.63 23.03
CA LEU A 64 -10.10 4.48 22.12
C LEU A 64 -11.51 3.87 22.13
N PHE A 65 -12.12 3.73 23.31
CA PHE A 65 -13.47 3.19 23.46
C PHE A 65 -14.57 4.25 23.46
N SER A 66 -14.23 5.51 23.15
CA SER A 66 -15.25 6.53 22.96
C SER A 66 -16.17 6.17 21.78
N ALA A 67 -17.46 6.49 21.91
CA ALA A 67 -18.45 6.21 20.87
C ALA A 67 -18.05 6.82 19.51
N ARG A 68 -17.42 8.00 19.51
CA ARG A 68 -16.91 8.66 18.31
C ARG A 68 -15.80 7.83 17.64
N THR A 69 -14.79 7.41 18.39
CA THR A 69 -13.67 6.63 17.84
C THR A 69 -14.15 5.30 17.28
N LEU A 70 -15.00 4.58 18.03
CA LEU A 70 -15.55 3.31 17.58
C LEU A 70 -16.43 3.46 16.33
N HIS A 71 -17.23 4.53 16.24
CA HIS A 71 -18.04 4.81 15.06
C HIS A 71 -17.16 5.07 13.82
N VAL A 72 -16.15 5.93 13.94
CA VAL A 72 -15.22 6.24 12.84
C VAL A 72 -14.44 4.98 12.43
N LEU A 73 -13.99 4.18 13.39
CA LEU A 73 -13.27 2.95 13.11
C LEU A 73 -14.15 1.94 12.36
N GLY A 74 -15.38 1.72 12.85
CA GLY A 74 -16.35 0.82 12.22
C GLY A 74 -16.70 1.27 10.80
N PHE A 75 -16.96 2.57 10.60
CA PHE A 75 -17.22 3.13 9.28
C PHE A 75 -16.03 2.94 8.34
N THR A 76 -14.81 3.24 8.81
CA THR A 76 -13.59 3.14 7.99
C THR A 76 -13.29 1.69 7.60
N VAL A 77 -13.40 0.76 8.55
CA VAL A 77 -13.20 -0.67 8.28
C VAL A 77 -14.27 -1.21 7.33
N GLY A 78 -15.53 -0.85 7.54
CA GLY A 78 -16.63 -1.23 6.65
C GLY A 78 -16.44 -0.71 5.23
N GLN A 79 -16.05 0.56 5.09
CA GLN A 79 -15.73 1.17 3.79
C GLN A 79 -14.53 0.52 3.12
N ALA A 80 -13.44 0.25 3.86
CA ALA A 80 -12.27 -0.43 3.33
C ALA A 80 -12.61 -1.85 2.86
N ALA A 81 -13.42 -2.58 3.62
CA ALA A 81 -13.87 -3.92 3.25
C ALA A 81 -14.74 -3.90 1.99
N LEU A 82 -15.74 -3.01 1.93
CA LEU A 82 -16.59 -2.86 0.75
C LEU A 82 -15.78 -2.45 -0.49
N SER A 83 -14.87 -1.49 -0.35
CA SER A 83 -13.98 -1.04 -1.42
C SER A 83 -13.09 -2.18 -1.92
N THR A 84 -12.53 -2.98 -1.01
CA THR A 84 -11.72 -4.15 -1.36
C THR A 84 -12.54 -5.18 -2.12
N LEU A 85 -13.75 -5.51 -1.65
CA LEU A 85 -14.62 -6.47 -2.32
C LEU A 85 -15.01 -6.01 -3.73
N LEU A 86 -15.40 -4.74 -3.89
CA LEU A 86 -15.71 -4.16 -5.21
C LEU A 86 -14.47 -4.16 -6.11
N THR A 87 -13.30 -3.84 -5.55
CA THR A 87 -12.02 -3.86 -6.28
C THR A 87 -11.67 -5.28 -6.74
N LEU A 88 -11.88 -6.30 -5.92
CA LEU A 88 -11.63 -7.68 -6.31
C LEU A 88 -12.65 -8.14 -7.37
N ALA A 89 -13.93 -7.81 -7.18
CA ALA A 89 -15.00 -8.20 -8.10
C ALA A 89 -14.80 -7.63 -9.52
N LEU A 90 -14.30 -6.40 -9.65
CA LEU A 90 -14.04 -5.77 -10.95
C LEU A 90 -12.60 -5.97 -11.43
N GLY A 91 -11.65 -5.92 -10.51
CA GLY A 91 -10.21 -5.97 -10.79
C GLY A 91 -9.71 -7.36 -11.15
N LEU A 92 -10.21 -8.43 -10.52
CA LEU A 92 -9.76 -9.79 -10.85
C LEU A 92 -10.17 -10.19 -12.28
N PRO A 93 -11.44 -10.00 -12.72
CA PRO A 93 -11.79 -10.26 -14.12
C PRO A 93 -10.98 -9.41 -15.10
N GLY A 94 -10.80 -8.11 -14.80
CA GLY A 94 -10.00 -7.20 -15.60
C GLY A 94 -8.53 -7.64 -15.72
N ALA A 95 -7.91 -8.02 -14.61
CA ALA A 95 -6.54 -8.53 -14.57
C ALA A 95 -6.41 -9.86 -15.32
N TYR A 96 -7.39 -10.76 -15.21
CA TYR A 96 -7.44 -12.01 -15.95
C TYR A 96 -7.47 -11.75 -17.46
N LEU A 97 -8.35 -10.87 -17.93
CA LEU A 97 -8.45 -10.46 -19.32
C LEU A 97 -7.12 -9.87 -19.84
N LEU A 98 -6.52 -8.95 -19.09
CA LEU A 98 -5.27 -8.28 -19.47
C LEU A 98 -4.03 -9.20 -19.46
N SER A 99 -4.06 -10.27 -18.67
CA SER A 99 -2.95 -11.23 -18.57
C SER A 99 -3.06 -12.37 -19.58
N HIS A 100 -4.27 -12.84 -19.90
CA HIS A 100 -4.47 -14.05 -20.71
C HIS A 100 -4.86 -13.78 -22.17
N TYR A 101 -5.37 -12.59 -22.51
CA TYR A 101 -5.86 -12.28 -23.86
C TYR A 101 -5.13 -11.10 -24.49
N ASP A 102 -4.92 -11.17 -25.80
CA ASP A 102 -4.43 -10.06 -26.63
C ASP A 102 -5.55 -9.57 -27.55
N PHE A 103 -6.09 -8.38 -27.22
CA PHE A 103 -7.18 -7.75 -27.96
C PHE A 103 -6.81 -6.32 -28.36
N ARG A 104 -7.42 -5.82 -29.44
CA ARG A 104 -7.24 -4.45 -29.90
C ARG A 104 -7.80 -3.50 -28.83
N GLY A 105 -6.95 -2.64 -28.26
CA GLY A 105 -7.31 -1.73 -27.16
C GLY A 105 -6.75 -2.12 -25.77
N LYS A 106 -6.06 -3.26 -25.64
CA LYS A 106 -5.40 -3.69 -24.39
C LYS A 106 -4.45 -2.63 -23.81
N GLY A 107 -3.74 -1.89 -24.65
CA GLY A 107 -2.87 -0.79 -24.23
C GLY A 107 -3.65 0.39 -23.61
N LEU A 108 -4.81 0.73 -24.18
CA LEU A 108 -5.67 1.78 -23.63
C LEU A 108 -6.25 1.37 -22.28
N PHE A 109 -6.75 0.14 -22.15
CA PHE A 109 -7.22 -0.38 -20.85
C PHE A 109 -6.13 -0.33 -19.78
N ARG A 110 -4.91 -0.79 -20.11
CA ARG A 110 -3.75 -0.69 -19.21
C ARG A 110 -3.45 0.76 -18.80
N ALA A 111 -3.47 1.68 -19.76
CA ALA A 111 -3.25 3.10 -19.47
C ALA A 111 -4.34 3.68 -18.55
N LEU A 112 -5.62 3.42 -18.85
CA LEU A 112 -6.76 3.87 -18.05
C LEU A 112 -6.69 3.35 -16.61
N THR A 113 -6.30 2.09 -16.40
CA THR A 113 -6.10 1.55 -15.05
C THR A 113 -4.95 2.22 -14.30
N GLY A 114 -3.95 2.75 -15.01
CA GLY A 114 -2.82 3.47 -14.44
C GLY A 114 -3.13 4.91 -14.04
N VAL A 115 -4.10 5.57 -14.70
CA VAL A 115 -4.47 6.98 -14.46
C VAL A 115 -4.63 7.32 -12.97
N PRO A 116 -5.44 6.61 -12.16
CA PRO A 116 -5.64 6.97 -10.77
C PRO A 116 -4.36 6.89 -9.91
N PHE A 117 -3.34 6.13 -10.33
CA PHE A 117 -2.07 5.99 -9.60
C PHE A 117 -1.11 7.16 -9.80
N VAL A 118 -1.23 7.87 -10.92
CA VAL A 118 -0.42 9.07 -11.22
C VAL A 118 -1.17 10.37 -10.90
N MET A 119 -2.48 10.30 -10.69
CA MET A 119 -3.29 11.48 -10.36
C MET A 119 -3.03 11.93 -8.92
N PRO A 120 -2.79 13.24 -8.68
CA PRO A 120 -2.78 13.80 -7.33
C PRO A 120 -4.13 13.59 -6.64
N THR A 121 -4.12 13.39 -5.33
CA THR A 121 -5.35 13.14 -4.53
C THR A 121 -6.42 14.22 -4.75
N LEU A 122 -6.01 15.48 -4.84
CA LEU A 122 -6.93 16.61 -5.09
C LEU A 122 -7.62 16.53 -6.45
N VAL A 123 -6.89 16.08 -7.48
CA VAL A 123 -7.43 15.94 -8.84
C VAL A 123 -8.46 14.81 -8.87
N VAL A 124 -8.17 13.69 -8.21
CA VAL A 124 -9.13 12.58 -8.08
C VAL A 124 -10.40 13.06 -7.39
N ALA A 125 -10.28 13.79 -6.27
CA ALA A 125 -11.43 14.37 -5.57
C ALA A 125 -12.26 15.31 -6.47
N ALA A 126 -11.61 16.20 -7.22
CA ALA A 126 -12.28 17.10 -8.16
C ALA A 126 -13.00 16.33 -9.28
N ALA A 127 -12.39 15.28 -9.84
CA ALA A 127 -13.00 14.45 -10.86
C ALA A 127 -14.25 13.72 -10.36
N PHE A 128 -14.19 13.14 -9.15
CA PHE A 128 -15.36 12.54 -8.51
C PHE A 128 -16.45 13.58 -8.21
N ASN A 129 -16.10 14.79 -7.79
CA ASN A 129 -17.08 15.85 -7.57
C ASN A 129 -17.73 16.32 -8.90
N ALA A 130 -16.95 16.44 -9.97
CA ALA A 130 -17.46 16.78 -11.30
C ALA A 130 -18.35 15.68 -11.90
N LEU A 131 -18.15 14.41 -11.51
CA LEU A 131 -18.96 13.29 -11.99
C LEU A 131 -20.19 13.02 -11.11
N LEU A 132 -19.99 12.89 -9.81
CA LEU A 132 -20.98 12.40 -8.82
C LEU A 132 -21.45 13.48 -7.83
N GLY A 133 -20.85 14.67 -7.84
CA GLY A 133 -21.23 15.74 -6.93
C GLY A 133 -22.63 16.30 -7.21
N PRO A 134 -23.10 17.27 -6.39
CA PRO A 134 -24.45 17.82 -6.52
C PRO A 134 -24.75 18.40 -7.91
N ARG A 135 -23.74 18.97 -8.57
CA ARG A 135 -23.82 19.47 -9.96
C ARG A 135 -23.01 18.60 -10.94
N GLY A 136 -22.75 17.36 -10.55
CA GLY A 136 -21.98 16.43 -11.35
C GLY A 136 -22.78 15.91 -12.53
N TRP A 137 -22.08 15.50 -13.59
CA TRP A 137 -22.72 15.06 -14.83
C TRP A 137 -23.69 13.90 -14.62
N LEU A 138 -23.37 12.94 -13.75
CA LEU A 138 -24.24 11.81 -13.47
C LEU A 138 -25.51 12.25 -12.73
N ASN A 139 -25.36 13.12 -11.72
CA ASN A 139 -26.50 13.59 -10.94
C ASN A 139 -27.48 14.40 -11.81
N LEU A 140 -26.96 15.36 -12.59
CA LEU A 140 -27.78 16.16 -13.51
C LEU A 140 -28.46 15.28 -14.57
N GLY A 141 -27.74 14.30 -15.12
CA GLY A 141 -28.31 13.34 -16.06
C GLY A 141 -29.46 12.55 -15.43
N LEU A 142 -29.30 12.03 -14.22
CA LEU A 142 -30.36 11.32 -13.50
C LEU A 142 -31.55 12.23 -13.15
N MET A 143 -31.32 13.48 -12.73
CA MET A 143 -32.40 14.43 -12.44
C MET A 143 -33.23 14.73 -13.69
N SER A 144 -32.57 14.93 -14.84
CA SER A 144 -33.27 15.14 -16.11
C SER A 144 -34.06 13.91 -16.57
N LEU A 145 -33.53 12.70 -16.37
CA LEU A 145 -34.22 11.45 -16.71
C LEU A 145 -35.42 11.19 -15.80
N LEU A 146 -35.30 11.54 -14.52
CA LEU A 146 -36.33 11.32 -13.50
C LEU A 146 -37.30 12.50 -13.34
N HIS A 147 -37.14 13.58 -14.12
CA HIS A 147 -37.92 14.82 -14.05
C HIS A 147 -37.95 15.44 -12.64
N LEU A 148 -36.78 15.47 -11.99
CA LEU A 148 -36.61 15.96 -10.61
C LEU A 148 -36.04 17.39 -10.54
N ASP A 149 -36.33 18.23 -11.53
CA ASP A 149 -35.81 19.61 -11.64
C ASP A 149 -36.09 20.47 -10.40
#